data_AF-I1Q9P9-F1
#
_entry.id   AF-I1Q9P9-F1
#
_cell.length_a   1.000
_cell.length_b   1.000
_cell.length_c   1.000
_cell.angle_alpha   90.00
_cell.angle_beta   90.00
_cell.angle_gamma   90.00
#
_symmetry.space_group_name_H-M   'P 1'
#
loop_
_entity.id
_entity.type
_entity.pdbx_description
1 polymer ?
#
loop_
_entity_poly.entity_id
_entity_poly.type
_entity_poly.pdbx_seq_one_letter_code
_entity_poly.pdbx_strand_id
1 'polypeptide(L)'
;SIQELAIQNYPGNSFPNWIKDSGLCMLVSITIDNSQDCNEIPYLGDLPCLKFLFIQKMYAVENFGQRSNSLTTDGKHAPGFPSLEILNLWEMYSLQFWNGTRYGDFPQLRGLSISRCPKLTVIHRK
;
A
#
# COMPACT_ATOMS: atom_id res chain seq x y z
N SER A 1 16.58 12.25 -6.99
CA SER A 1 15.59 11.62 -6.09
C SER A 1 14.77 10.63 -6.90
N ILE A 2 14.30 9.54 -6.28
CA ILE A 2 13.48 8.52 -6.95
C ILE A 2 12.02 8.94 -6.82
N GLN A 3 11.28 8.88 -7.93
CA GLN A 3 9.83 9.17 -7.96
C GLN A 3 9.00 7.92 -8.28
N GLU A 4 9.60 6.92 -8.91
CA GLU A 4 8.90 5.72 -9.36
C GLU A 4 9.67 4.50 -8.88
N LEU A 5 8.95 3.56 -8.29
CA LEU A 5 9.49 2.27 -7.86
C LEU A 5 8.65 1.16 -8.46
N ALA A 6 9.28 0.31 -9.26
CA ALA A 6 8.69 -0.91 -9.79
C ALA A 6 9.44 -2.11 -9.23
N ILE A 7 8.72 -3.02 -8.57
CA ILE A 7 9.24 -4.29 -8.06
C ILE A 7 8.54 -5.40 -8.82
N GLN A 8 9.31 -6.19 -9.58
CA GLN A 8 8.79 -7.24 -10.44
C GLN A 8 9.52 -8.54 -10.19
N ASN A 9 8.78 -9.64 -10.08
CA ASN A 9 9.35 -10.99 -9.90
C ASN A 9 10.34 -11.08 -8.73
N TYR A 10 10.09 -10.33 -7.64
CA TYR A 10 11.01 -10.32 -6.51
C TYR A 10 10.95 -11.67 -5.78
N PRO A 11 12.09 -12.39 -5.66
CA PRO A 11 12.13 -13.74 -5.10
C PRO A 11 12.25 -13.73 -3.57
N GLY A 12 12.28 -12.54 -2.95
CA GLY A 12 12.34 -12.43 -1.50
C GLY A 12 10.99 -12.76 -0.86
N ASN A 13 11.03 -13.31 0.35
CA ASN A 13 9.84 -13.67 1.11
C ASN A 13 9.18 -12.48 1.84
N SER A 14 9.90 -11.35 1.92
CA SER A 14 9.48 -10.14 2.61
C SER A 14 10.20 -8.94 2.00
N PHE A 15 9.52 -7.79 1.97
CA PHE A 15 10.17 -6.56 1.53
C PHE A 15 11.09 -6.03 2.64
N PRO A 16 12.31 -5.57 2.31
CA PRO A 16 13.14 -4.85 3.27
C PRO A 16 12.41 -3.58 3.76
N ASN A 17 12.81 -3.06 4.93
CA ASN A 17 12.18 -1.88 5.55
C ASN A 17 12.56 -0.55 4.88
N TRP A 18 12.46 -0.49 3.56
CA TRP A 18 12.90 0.65 2.74
C TRP A 18 12.08 1.92 2.97
N ILE A 19 10.81 1.81 3.40
CA ILE A 19 9.93 2.95 3.72
C ILE A 19 10.55 3.95 4.71
N LYS A 20 11.51 3.53 5.53
CA LYS A 20 12.21 4.40 6.49
C LYS A 20 13.34 5.22 5.88
N ASP A 21 13.68 4.99 4.62
CA ASP A 21 14.73 5.73 3.92
C ASP A 21 14.20 7.09 3.45
N SER A 22 14.86 8.15 3.90
CA SER A 22 14.57 9.55 3.55
C SER A 22 14.46 9.81 2.03
N GLY A 23 15.12 8.98 1.21
CA GLY A 23 15.06 9.08 -0.25
C GLY A 23 13.69 8.76 -0.86
N LEU A 24 12.80 8.11 -0.11
CA LEU A 24 11.52 7.59 -0.61
C LEU A 24 10.32 8.49 -0.31
N CYS A 25 10.51 9.56 0.47
CA CYS A 25 9.48 10.58 0.67
C CYS A 25 9.00 11.21 -0.65
N MET A 26 9.83 11.15 -1.69
CA MET A 26 9.54 11.69 -3.02
C MET A 26 8.90 10.67 -3.99
N LEU A 27 8.63 9.44 -3.54
CA LEU A 27 7.96 8.44 -4.38
C LEU A 27 6.53 8.89 -4.70
N VAL A 28 6.25 8.99 -6.00
CA VAL A 28 4.97 9.34 -6.59
C VAL A 28 4.21 8.09 -7.06
N SER A 29 4.92 7.08 -7.54
CA SER A 29 4.34 5.86 -8.08
C SER A 29 5.03 4.61 -7.55
N ILE A 30 4.24 3.64 -7.13
CA ILE A 30 4.73 2.30 -6.74
C ILE A 30 3.95 1.25 -7.53
N THR A 31 4.69 0.35 -8.17
CA THR A 31 4.16 -0.86 -8.81
C THR A 31 4.82 -2.09 -8.19
N ILE A 32 4.01 -3.04 -7.74
CA ILE A 32 4.46 -4.36 -7.28
C ILE A 32 3.76 -5.41 -8.15
N ASP A 33 4.54 -6.21 -8.86
CA ASP A 33 4.06 -7.21 -9.81
C ASP A 33 4.74 -8.56 -9.59
N ASN A 34 3.93 -9.62 -9.56
CA ASN A 34 4.37 -11.02 -9.62
C ASN A 34 5.44 -11.40 -8.57
N SER A 35 5.36 -10.84 -7.37
CA SER A 35 6.30 -11.13 -6.28
C SER A 35 5.65 -12.13 -5.31
N GLN A 36 5.43 -13.35 -5.80
CA GLN A 36 4.55 -14.35 -5.17
C GLN A 36 5.06 -14.85 -3.81
N ASP A 37 6.38 -14.85 -3.61
CA ASP A 37 6.99 -15.33 -2.37
C ASP A 37 6.80 -14.34 -1.21
N CYS A 38 6.46 -13.07 -1.51
CA CYS A 38 6.14 -12.07 -0.52
C CYS A 38 4.74 -12.27 0.06
N ASN A 39 4.69 -12.55 1.37
CA ASN A 39 3.43 -12.76 2.08
C ASN A 39 2.85 -11.49 2.71
N GLU A 40 3.65 -10.41 2.79
CA GLU A 40 3.25 -9.13 3.37
C GLU A 40 3.73 -7.97 2.50
N ILE A 41 2.89 -6.94 2.38
CA ILE A 41 3.26 -5.66 1.76
C ILE A 41 3.43 -4.65 2.90
N PRO A 42 4.58 -3.95 3.00
CA PRO A 42 4.81 -3.04 4.10
C PRO A 42 3.85 -1.83 4.05
N TYR A 43 3.65 -1.14 5.17
CA TYR A 43 2.73 -0.01 5.21
C TYR A 43 3.24 1.19 4.40
N LEU A 44 2.56 1.50 3.29
CA LEU A 44 2.93 2.59 2.38
C LEU A 44 2.21 3.92 2.68
N GLY A 45 1.32 3.94 3.68
CA GLY A 45 0.44 5.09 3.94
C GLY A 45 1.14 6.31 4.51
N ASP A 46 2.42 6.20 4.86
CA ASP A 46 3.26 7.32 5.30
C ASP A 46 3.96 8.08 4.18
N LEU A 47 3.90 7.56 2.95
CA LEU A 47 4.57 8.20 1.82
C LEU A 47 3.79 9.47 1.39
N PRO A 48 4.36 10.67 1.61
CA PRO A 48 3.61 11.91 1.47
C PRO A 48 3.32 12.27 0.01
N CYS A 49 4.13 11.80 -0.93
CA CYS A 49 4.00 12.10 -2.36
C CYS A 49 3.33 10.99 -3.17
N LEU A 50 2.98 9.84 -2.57
CA LEU A 50 2.49 8.69 -3.30
C LEU A 50 1.09 8.98 -3.88
N LYS A 51 1.01 9.03 -5.21
CA LYS A 51 -0.22 9.29 -5.97
C LYS A 51 -0.78 8.04 -6.62
N PHE A 52 0.09 7.12 -7.04
CA PHE A 52 -0.30 5.94 -7.80
C PHE A 52 0.24 4.68 -7.13
N LEU A 53 -0.66 3.75 -6.80
CA LEU A 53 -0.31 2.46 -6.23
C LEU A 53 -0.94 1.34 -7.04
N PHE A 54 -0.09 0.52 -7.65
CA PHE A 54 -0.47 -0.64 -8.44
C PHE A 54 0.11 -1.90 -7.82
N ILE A 55 -0.75 -2.81 -7.41
CA ILE A 55 -0.33 -4.08 -6.82
C ILE A 55 -1.05 -5.19 -7.56
N GLN A 56 -0.28 -6.07 -8.19
CA GLN A 56 -0.84 -7.16 -8.97
C GLN A 56 -0.09 -8.47 -8.80
N LYS A 57 -0.83 -9.57 -8.93
CA LYS A 57 -0.28 -10.94 -8.87
C LYS A 57 0.52 -11.16 -7.58
N MET A 58 -0.13 -10.91 -6.45
CA MET A 58 0.41 -11.15 -5.11
C MET A 58 -0.49 -12.17 -4.43
N TYR A 59 -0.39 -13.44 -4.82
CA TYR A 59 -1.44 -14.42 -4.53
C TYR A 59 -1.50 -14.84 -3.06
N ALA A 60 -0.38 -14.81 -2.35
CA ALA A 60 -0.27 -15.23 -0.95
C ALA A 60 -0.53 -14.10 0.06
N VAL A 61 -0.54 -12.83 -0.37
CA VAL A 61 -0.76 -11.69 0.52
C VAL A 61 -2.18 -11.72 1.07
N GLU A 62 -2.30 -11.87 2.39
CA GLU A 62 -3.59 -11.87 3.08
C GLU A 62 -3.99 -10.48 3.58
N ASN A 63 -3.01 -9.67 3.99
CA ASN A 63 -3.21 -8.36 4.58
C ASN A 63 -2.06 -7.41 4.23
N PHE A 64 -2.34 -6.10 4.30
CA PHE A 64 -1.32 -5.06 4.27
C PHE A 64 -0.70 -4.85 5.65
N GLY A 65 0.55 -4.39 5.67
CA GLY A 65 1.26 -4.02 6.88
C GLY A 65 0.57 -2.88 7.63
N GLN A 66 0.72 -2.86 8.95
CA GLN A 66 0.10 -1.87 9.82
C GLN A 66 0.99 -0.63 9.99
N ARG A 67 0.37 0.54 10.11
CA ARG A 67 1.06 1.78 10.53
C ARG A 67 1.71 1.57 11.89
N SER A 68 3.02 1.82 12.00
CA SER A 68 3.71 1.80 13.29
C SER A 68 3.19 2.92 14.19
N ASN A 69 2.82 2.58 15.42
CA ASN A 69 2.10 3.43 16.38
C ASN A 69 2.92 4.63 16.93
N SER A 70 4.08 4.94 16.35
CA SER A 70 5.11 5.74 17.02
C SER A 70 5.06 7.26 16.78
N LEU A 71 3.99 7.80 16.20
CA LEU A 71 3.98 9.21 15.73
C LEU A 71 2.76 10.07 16.13
N THR A 72 1.83 9.60 16.96
CA THR A 72 0.70 10.44 17.40
C THR A 72 0.72 10.63 18.90
N THR A 73 1.47 11.64 19.36
CA THR A 73 1.46 12.14 20.74
C THR A 73 0.27 13.08 21.02
N ASP A 74 -0.44 13.54 19.98
CA ASP A 74 -1.28 14.75 20.08
C ASP A 74 -2.78 14.51 19.81
N GLY A 75 -3.25 13.26 19.83
CA GLY A 75 -4.68 12.92 19.69
C GLY A 75 -5.32 13.20 18.32
N LYS A 76 -4.64 13.88 17.40
CA LYS A 76 -5.05 14.04 16.00
C LYS A 76 -4.35 12.99 15.14
N HIS A 77 -5.11 12.03 14.64
CA HIS A 77 -4.61 11.05 13.67
C HIS A 77 -4.42 11.76 12.32
N ALA A 78 -3.17 11.84 11.84
CA ALA A 78 -2.91 12.21 10.45
C ALA A 78 -3.51 11.13 9.53
N PRO A 79 -4.17 11.53 8.42
CA PRO A 79 -4.70 10.55 7.48
C PRO A 79 -3.56 9.71 6.89
N GLY A 80 -3.80 8.41 6.76
CA GLY A 80 -2.99 7.57 5.86
C GLY A 80 -3.09 8.07 4.42
N PHE A 81 -2.14 7.65 3.57
CA PHE A 81 -2.16 7.84 2.12
C PHE A 81 -2.62 9.25 1.68
N PRO A 82 -2.02 10.34 2.19
CA PRO A 82 -2.56 11.69 2.08
C PRO A 82 -2.65 12.20 0.64
N SER A 83 -1.83 11.65 -0.27
CA SER A 83 -1.75 12.06 -1.68
C SER A 83 -2.26 11.00 -2.66
N LEU A 84 -2.76 9.84 -2.19
CA LEU A 84 -3.07 8.73 -3.09
C LEU A 84 -4.31 9.06 -3.93
N GLU A 85 -4.13 9.06 -5.25
CA GLU A 85 -5.15 9.42 -6.22
C GLU A 85 -5.74 8.19 -6.90
N ILE A 86 -4.91 7.20 -7.25
CA ILE A 86 -5.31 5.95 -7.90
C ILE A 86 -4.75 4.75 -7.14
N LEU A 87 -5.65 3.83 -6.83
CA LEU A 87 -5.35 2.53 -6.26
C LEU A 87 -5.83 1.42 -7.20
N ASN A 88 -4.92 0.53 -7.57
CA ASN A 88 -5.22 -0.67 -8.34
C ASN A 88 -4.75 -1.92 -7.59
N LEU A 89 -5.69 -2.84 -7.36
CA LEU A 89 -5.44 -4.18 -6.83
C LEU A 89 -5.94 -5.21 -7.84
N TRP A 90 -5.04 -6.06 -8.34
CA TRP A 90 -5.39 -7.05 -9.36
C TRP A 90 -4.81 -8.43 -9.05
N GLU A 91 -5.62 -9.48 -9.10
CA GLU A 91 -5.16 -10.86 -8.86
C GLU A 91 -4.49 -11.03 -7.48
N MET A 92 -5.16 -10.57 -6.43
CA MET A 92 -4.75 -10.78 -5.04
C MET A 92 -5.72 -11.76 -4.38
N TYR A 93 -5.54 -13.05 -4.66
CA TYR A 93 -6.52 -14.09 -4.34
C TYR A 93 -6.69 -14.38 -2.84
N SER A 94 -5.63 -14.17 -2.05
CA SER A 94 -5.68 -14.37 -0.60
C SER A 94 -5.98 -13.10 0.19
N LEU A 95 -6.02 -11.94 -0.47
CA LEU A 95 -6.20 -10.65 0.20
C LEU A 95 -7.59 -10.58 0.83
N GLN A 96 -7.64 -10.54 2.15
CA GLN A 96 -8.87 -10.51 2.94
C GLN A 96 -9.24 -9.09 3.36
N PHE A 97 -8.24 -8.37 3.89
CA PHE A 97 -8.45 -7.06 4.48
C PHE A 97 -7.26 -6.14 4.23
N TRP A 98 -7.54 -4.85 4.02
CA TRP A 98 -6.49 -3.84 4.09
C TRP A 98 -6.32 -3.35 5.53
N ASN A 99 -5.57 -4.12 6.32
CA ASN A 99 -5.29 -3.76 7.71
C ASN A 99 -4.46 -2.46 7.78
N GLY A 100 -4.72 -1.62 8.78
CA GLY A 100 -4.03 -0.35 8.95
C GLY A 100 -4.60 0.84 8.16
N THR A 101 -5.79 0.70 7.56
CA THR A 101 -6.55 1.82 7.00
C THR A 101 -7.80 2.11 7.83
N ARG A 102 -8.19 3.37 7.92
CA ARG A 102 -9.34 3.90 8.65
C ARG A 102 -10.16 4.82 7.74
N TYR A 103 -11.38 5.12 8.17
CA TYR A 103 -12.17 6.17 7.54
C TYR A 103 -11.37 7.49 7.55
N GLY A 104 -11.23 8.12 6.38
CA GLY A 104 -10.44 9.34 6.20
C GLY A 104 -8.99 9.13 5.73
N ASP A 105 -8.48 7.89 5.66
CA ASP A 105 -7.11 7.59 5.19
C ASP A 105 -6.93 7.69 3.66
N PHE A 106 -7.92 8.16 2.92
CA PHE A 106 -7.83 8.28 1.46
C PHE A 106 -8.43 9.62 0.96
N PRO A 107 -7.94 10.77 1.45
CA PRO A 107 -8.57 12.07 1.21
C PRO A 107 -8.50 12.52 -0.27
N GLN A 108 -7.58 11.97 -1.07
CA GLN A 108 -7.40 12.31 -2.49
C GLN A 108 -7.82 11.20 -3.46
N LEU A 109 -8.29 10.06 -2.95
CA LEU A 109 -8.58 8.91 -3.81
C LEU A 109 -9.75 9.23 -4.75
N ARG A 110 -9.48 9.05 -6.04
CA ARG A 110 -10.41 9.30 -7.15
C ARG A 110 -10.55 8.13 -8.12
N GLY A 111 -9.54 7.25 -8.18
CA GLY A 111 -9.58 6.01 -8.95
C GLY A 111 -9.37 4.81 -8.03
N LEU A 112 -10.29 3.85 -8.08
CA LEU A 112 -10.14 2.56 -7.40
C LEU A 112 -10.56 1.44 -8.34
N SER A 113 -9.59 0.60 -8.69
CA SER A 113 -9.79 -0.59 -9.51
C SER A 113 -9.44 -1.82 -8.69
N ILE A 114 -10.40 -2.72 -8.54
CA ILE A 114 -10.23 -3.99 -7.85
C ILE A 114 -10.74 -5.07 -8.79
N SER A 115 -9.88 -6.02 -9.14
CA SER A 115 -10.25 -7.12 -10.02
C SER A 115 -9.58 -8.40 -9.55
N ARG A 116 -10.30 -9.54 -9.63
CA ARG A 116 -9.75 -10.84 -9.23
C ARG A 116 -9.20 -10.87 -7.79
N CYS A 117 -9.88 -10.19 -6.85
CA CYS A 117 -9.60 -10.20 -5.41
C CYS A 117 -10.79 -10.78 -4.63
N PRO A 118 -11.11 -12.08 -4.77
CA PRO A 118 -12.36 -12.69 -4.32
C PRO A 118 -12.56 -12.70 -2.79
N LYS A 119 -11.48 -12.62 -2.00
CA LYS A 119 -11.56 -12.60 -0.53
C LYS A 119 -11.61 -11.19 0.06
N LEU A 120 -11.44 -10.15 -0.75
CA LEU A 120 -11.36 -8.78 -0.27
C LEU A 120 -12.76 -8.27 0.07
N THR A 121 -13.02 -8.13 1.37
CA THR A 121 -14.38 -7.81 1.87
C THR A 121 -14.57 -6.33 2.23
N VAL A 122 -13.50 -5.60 2.55
CA VAL A 122 -13.59 -4.21 3.01
C VAL A 122 -12.42 -3.38 2.49
N ILE A 123 -12.75 -2.22 1.92
CA ILE A 123 -11.85 -1.06 1.81
C ILE A 123 -12.61 0.14 2.37
N HIS A 124 -12.09 0.77 3.42
CA HIS A 124 -12.65 2.01 3.95
C HIS A 124 -12.39 3.14 2.95
N ARG A 125 -13.42 3.58 2.22
CA ARG A 125 -13.36 4.75 1.34
C ARG A 125 -13.73 6.01 2.13
N LYS A 126 -13.57 7.18 1.49
CA LYS A 126 -14.00 8.51 1.96
C LYS A 126 -15.37 8.52 2.60
#